data_AF-A0A7W1RVS1-F1
#
_entry.id   AF-A0A7W1RVS1-F1
#
_cell.length_a   1.000
_cell.length_b   1.000
_cell.length_c   1.000
_cell.angle_alpha   90.00
_cell.angle_beta   90.00
_cell.angle_gamma   90.00
#
_symmetry.space_group_name_H-M   'P 1'
#
loop_
_entity.id
_entity.type
_entity.pdbx_description
1 polymer ?
#
loop_
_entity_poly.entity_id
_entity_poly.type
_entity_poly.pdbx_seq_one_letter_code
_entity_poly.pdbx_strand_id
1 'polypeptide(L)' 'SRHRQTALPHWLDHYNTTRPHSSLGGRPPTSRDHNVRRQDT' A
#
# COMPACT_ATOMS: atom_id res chain seq x y z
N SER A 1 20.78 -2.59 -11.45
CA SER A 1 21.02 -3.84 -10.69
C SER A 1 19.79 -4.72 -10.77
N ARG A 2 19.89 -5.91 -11.39
CA ARG A 2 18.77 -6.84 -11.67
C ARG A 2 18.09 -7.37 -10.40
N HIS A 3 18.86 -7.54 -9.32
CA HIS A 3 18.37 -7.99 -8.01
C HIS A 3 17.36 -7.03 -7.37
N ARG A 4 17.53 -5.71 -7.56
CA ARG A 4 16.56 -4.73 -7.05
C ARG A 4 15.23 -4.84 -7.79
N GLN A 5 15.28 -5.03 -9.10
CA GLN A 5 14.07 -5.10 -9.93
C GLN A 5 13.22 -6.33 -9.59
N THR A 6 13.86 -7.45 -9.23
CA THR A 6 13.15 -8.67 -8.80
C THR A 6 12.62 -8.58 -7.37
N ALA A 7 13.33 -7.90 -6.46
CA ALA A 7 12.91 -7.75 -5.06
C ALA A 7 11.85 -6.64 -4.84
N LEU A 8 11.80 -5.65 -5.74
CA LEU A 8 10.89 -4.50 -5.65
C LEU A 8 9.40 -4.88 -5.53
N PRO A 9 8.84 -5.76 -6.38
CA PRO A 9 7.41 -6.09 -6.29
C PRO A 9 7.05 -6.74 -4.95
N HIS A 10 7.88 -7.66 -4.46
CA HIS A 10 7.67 -8.32 -3.17
C HIS A 10 7.77 -7.36 -1.99
N TRP A 11 8.74 -6.44 -2.02
CA TRP A 11 8.90 -5.43 -0.98
C TRP A 11 7.72 -4.44 -0.94
N LEU A 12 7.24 -4.04 -2.13
CA LEU A 12 6.13 -3.10 -2.25
C LEU A 12 4.82 -3.69 -1.75
N ASP A 13 4.53 -4.94 -2.12
CA ASP A 13 3.35 -5.67 -1.63
C ASP A 13 3.35 -5.79 -0.10
N HIS A 14 4.47 -6.23 0.47
CA HIS A 14 4.63 -6.32 1.91
C HIS A 14 4.46 -4.95 2.59
N TYR A 15 5.08 -3.90 2.06
CA TYR A 15 4.95 -2.55 2.62
C TYR A 15 3.50 -2.07 2.64
N ASN A 16 2.75 -2.30 1.56
CA ASN A 16 1.38 -1.83 1.41
C ASN A 16 0.35 -2.68 2.18
N THR A 17 0.69 -3.92 2.57
CA THR A 17 -0.26 -4.84 3.22
C THR A 17 -0.01 -5.03 4.71
N THR A 18 1.22 -4.86 5.20
CA THR A 18 1.55 -5.20 6.59
C THR A 18 1.89 -4.01 7.46
N ARG A 19 2.23 -2.86 6.89
CA ARG A 19 2.72 -1.72 7.67
C ARG A 19 1.58 -1.04 8.43
N PRO A 20 1.59 -1.04 9.78
CA PRO A 20 0.61 -0.28 10.54
C PRO A 20 0.91 1.21 10.38
N HIS A 21 -0.04 1.98 9.86
CA HIS A 21 0.07 3.43 9.87
C HIS A 21 -0.71 4.01 11.03
N SER A 22 -0.05 4.80 11.88
CA SER A 22 -0.70 5.51 12.99
C SER A 22 -1.81 6.44 12.52
N SER A 23 -1.66 7.04 11.33
CA SER A 23 -2.69 7.86 10.67
C SER A 23 -3.92 7.07 10.22
N LEU A 24 -3.84 5.74 10.17
CA LEU A 24 -4.93 4.82 9.85
C LEU A 24 -5.35 3.98 11.07
N GLY A 25 -4.98 4.40 12.29
CA GLY A 25 -5.29 3.66 13.51
C GLY A 25 -4.56 2.32 13.62
N GLY A 26 -3.37 2.21 13.02
CA GLY A 26 -2.57 0.98 13.01
C GLY A 26 -2.94 -0.01 11.90
N ARG A 27 -3.79 0.39 10.95
CA ARG A 27 -4.18 -0.45 9.80
C ARG A 27 -3.24 -0.24 8.60
N PRO A 28 -3.09 -1.24 7.72
CA PRO A 28 -2.31 -1.10 6.50
C PRO A 28 -3.00 -0.17 5.48
N PRO A 29 -2.24 0.45 4.56
CA PRO A 29 -2.77 1.34 3.54
C PRO A 29 -3.87 0.73 2.68
N THR A 30 -3.80 -0.57 2.37
CA THR A 30 -4.84 -1.28 1.61
C THR A 30 -6.16 -1.41 2.37
N SER A 31 -6.16 -1.33 3.70
CA SER A 31 -7.41 -1.20 4.47
C SER A 31 -8.06 0.18 4.30
N ARG A 32 -7.36 1.14 3.69
CA ARG A 32 -7.92 2.42 3.23
C ARG A 32 -8.59 2.26 1.86
N ASP A 33 -9.35 1.18 1.67
CA ASP A 33 -10.37 1.12 0.62
C ASP A 33 -11.54 2.00 1.06
N HIS A 34 -11.27 3.32 1.11
CA HIS A 34 -12.35 4.27 1.05
C HIS A 34 -12.84 4.21 -0.37
N ASN A 35 -14.14 3.96 -0.50
CA ASN A 35 -15.03 4.22 -1.62
C ASN A 35 -14.84 5.65 -2.17
N VAL A 36 -13.65 5.97 -2.67
CA VAL A 36 -13.39 7.16 -3.47
C VAL A 36 -13.84 6.77 -4.87
N ARG A 37 -15.16 6.72 -5.06
CA ARG A 37 -15.72 6.97 -6.39
C ARG A 37 -15.00 8.21 -6.89
N ARG A 38 -14.27 8.09 -8.00
CA ARG A 38 -13.79 9.26 -8.73
C ARG A 38 -15.01 10.15 -8.93
N GLN A 39 -15.09 11.27 -8.21
CA GLN A 39 -16.02 12.34 -8.56
C GLN A 39 -15.38 13.03 -9.75
N ASP A 40 -15.53 12.40 -10.91
CA ASP A 40 -15.33 13.07 -12.19
C ASP A 40 -16.54 13.99 -12.32
N THR A 41 -16.30 15.30 -12.18
CA THR A 41 -17.25 16.36 -12.56
C THR A 41 -16.78 16.92 -13.88
#